data_AF-A0A957AC40-F1
#
_entry.id   AF-A0A957AC40-F1
#
_cell.length_a   1.000
_cell.length_b   1.000
_cell.length_c   1.000
_cell.angle_alpha   90.00
_cell.angle_beta   90.00
_cell.angle_gamma   90.00
#
_symmetry.space_group_name_H-M   'P 1'
#
loop_
_entity.id
_entity.type
_entity.pdbx_description
1 polymer ?
#
loop_
_entity_poly.entity_id
_entity_poly.type
_entity_poly.pdbx_seq_one_letter_code
_entity_poly.pdbx_strand_id
1 'polypeptide(L)'
;ITHHFNELHELGERPWAALYASQATIYQRFGYGIVSTHYNYKIEPQYLVWAEPLTVPGTLREIDPVADFSLMVDLYRKYREDRTGLLHRGRPMWDAGVLQKPKGDDRQTVVVYEEDGEPLGYMVFDTGHYPDSPPLVSQKITVKDMTPLTPLAYRAFWNHLAKMPLARFIEVPHAP
;
A
#
# COMPACT_ATOMS: atom_id res chain seq x y z
N ILE A 1 30.85 -0.89 -4.43
CA ILE A 1 30.11 -0.81 -3.15
C ILE A 1 30.99 -0.23 -2.04
N THR A 2 32.22 -0.74 -1.81
CA THR A 2 33.15 -0.16 -0.81
C THR A 2 33.45 1.32 -1.03
N HIS A 3 33.68 1.76 -2.27
CA HIS A 3 33.88 3.18 -2.60
C HIS A 3 32.67 4.04 -2.20
N HIS A 4 31.46 3.60 -2.53
CA HIS A 4 30.22 4.28 -2.17
C HIS A 4 30.03 4.41 -0.65
N PHE A 5 30.37 3.38 0.13
CA PHE A 5 30.31 3.47 1.58
C PHE A 5 31.34 4.42 2.18
N ASN A 6 32.55 4.48 1.60
CA ASN A 6 33.56 5.44 2.02
C ASN A 6 33.09 6.87 1.73
N GLU A 7 32.52 7.13 0.56
CA GLU A 7 31.93 8.45 0.24
C GLU A 7 30.82 8.83 1.22
N LEU A 8 29.89 7.91 1.52
CA LEU A 8 28.82 8.14 2.49
C LEU A 8 29.36 8.41 3.90
N HIS A 9 30.43 7.71 4.29
CA HIS A 9 31.09 7.90 5.58
C HIS A 9 31.82 9.25 5.65
N GLU A 10 32.56 9.63 4.61
CA GLU A 10 33.28 10.90 4.50
C GLU A 10 32.33 12.11 4.52
N LEU A 11 31.16 11.99 3.89
CA LEU A 11 30.12 13.03 3.94
C LEU A 11 29.49 13.16 5.34
N GLY A 12 29.50 12.09 6.16
CA GLY A 12 28.96 12.10 7.52
C GLY A 12 27.44 12.27 7.62
N GLU A 13 26.73 12.34 6.50
CA GLU A 13 25.29 12.66 6.46
C GLU A 13 24.39 11.44 6.67
N ARG A 14 24.88 10.21 6.45
CA ARG A 14 24.05 9.00 6.42
C ARG A 14 24.65 7.87 7.27
N PRO A 15 24.05 7.53 8.42
CA PRO A 15 24.60 6.51 9.33
C PRO A 15 24.40 5.06 8.86
N TRP A 16 23.55 4.83 7.86
CA TRP A 16 23.28 3.51 7.28
C TRP A 16 22.77 3.62 5.84
N ALA A 17 22.75 2.49 5.12
CA ALA A 17 22.15 2.35 3.80
C ALA A 17 21.22 1.14 3.77
N ALA A 18 20.14 1.23 2.98
CA ALA A 18 19.25 0.10 2.70
C ALA A 18 18.93 -0.01 1.21
N LEU A 19 18.50 -1.20 0.82
CA LEU A 19 18.12 -1.54 -0.54
C LEU A 19 17.04 -2.62 -0.54
N TYR A 20 16.29 -2.69 -1.64
CA TYR A 20 15.49 -3.86 -1.97
C TYR A 20 16.38 -4.85 -2.71
N ALA A 21 16.70 -5.97 -2.08
CA ALA A 21 17.59 -6.96 -2.66
C ALA A 21 16.88 -7.75 -3.77
N SER A 22 17.38 -7.68 -5.00
CA SER A 22 16.99 -8.60 -6.07
C SER A 22 17.44 -10.03 -5.77
N GLN A 23 18.60 -10.20 -5.14
CA GLN A 23 19.13 -11.44 -4.60
C GLN A 23 19.87 -11.18 -3.29
N ALA A 24 19.37 -11.71 -2.17
CA ALA A 24 19.89 -11.40 -0.83
C ALA A 24 21.36 -11.78 -0.62
N THR A 25 21.82 -12.89 -1.21
CA THR A 25 23.19 -13.43 -1.03
C THR A 25 24.28 -12.53 -1.62
N ILE A 26 23.94 -11.70 -2.60
CA ILE A 26 24.90 -10.76 -3.21
C ILE A 26 25.26 -9.66 -2.19
N TYR A 27 24.28 -9.14 -1.47
CA TYR A 27 24.45 -7.96 -0.62
C TYR A 27 25.00 -8.27 0.77
N GLN A 28 24.79 -9.48 1.27
CA GLN A 28 25.36 -9.94 2.54
C GLN A 28 26.89 -9.85 2.56
N ARG A 29 27.55 -10.09 1.41
CA ARG A 29 29.02 -9.97 1.28
C ARG A 29 29.55 -8.55 1.50
N PHE A 30 28.68 -7.54 1.42
CA PHE A 30 29.01 -6.14 1.62
C PHE A 30 28.50 -5.58 2.97
N GLY A 31 28.07 -6.46 3.88
CA GLY A 31 27.60 -6.06 5.21
C GLY A 31 26.12 -5.68 5.31
N TYR A 32 25.33 -5.85 4.23
CA TYR A 32 23.87 -5.68 4.33
C TYR A 32 23.24 -6.87 5.06
N GLY A 33 22.39 -6.57 6.04
CA GLY A 33 21.51 -7.54 6.70
C GLY A 33 20.07 -7.46 6.17
N ILE A 34 19.31 -8.55 6.33
CA ILE A 34 17.86 -8.51 6.12
C ILE A 34 17.25 -7.85 7.35
N VAL A 35 16.51 -6.75 7.14
CA VAL A 35 15.89 -5.95 8.20
C VAL A 35 14.37 -5.90 8.11
N SER A 36 13.80 -6.39 7.01
CA SER A 36 12.36 -6.52 6.82
C SER A 36 12.03 -7.66 5.86
N THR A 37 10.81 -8.16 5.97
CA THR A 37 10.19 -9.10 5.04
C THR A 37 8.90 -8.48 4.52
N HIS A 38 8.43 -8.94 3.37
CA HIS A 38 7.10 -8.62 2.89
C HIS A 38 6.41 -9.89 2.42
N TYR A 39 5.08 -9.88 2.50
CA TYR A 39 4.22 -10.96 2.07
C TYR A 39 3.37 -10.54 0.88
N ASN A 40 3.06 -11.50 0.02
CA ASN A 40 2.08 -11.31 -1.05
C ASN A 40 0.86 -12.13 -0.69
N TYR A 41 -0.24 -11.47 -0.37
CA TYR A 41 -1.51 -12.14 -0.10
C TYR A 41 -2.36 -12.20 -1.35
N LYS A 42 -3.06 -13.32 -1.51
CA LYS A 42 -4.07 -13.53 -2.54
C LYS A 42 -5.29 -14.13 -1.88
N ILE A 43 -6.36 -13.35 -1.79
CA ILE A 43 -7.50 -13.63 -0.93
C ILE A 43 -8.77 -13.68 -1.77
N GLU A 44 -9.59 -14.72 -1.62
CA GLU A 44 -10.92 -14.74 -2.21
C GLU A 44 -11.88 -13.92 -1.32
N PRO A 45 -12.57 -12.90 -1.86
CA PRO A 45 -13.39 -12.00 -1.05
C PRO A 45 -14.46 -12.71 -0.19
N GLN A 46 -14.99 -13.82 -0.68
CA GLN A 46 -16.00 -14.65 0.01
C GLN A 46 -15.51 -15.25 1.34
N TYR A 47 -14.19 -15.37 1.54
CA TYR A 47 -13.61 -15.84 2.80
C TYR A 47 -13.15 -14.70 3.72
N LEU A 48 -13.33 -13.43 3.33
CA LEU A 48 -13.10 -12.28 4.20
C LEU A 48 -14.27 -12.10 5.17
N VAL A 49 -14.25 -12.89 6.24
CA VAL A 49 -15.23 -12.82 7.32
C VAL A 49 -14.53 -12.45 8.62
N TRP A 50 -15.04 -11.40 9.29
CA TRP A 50 -14.56 -11.03 10.61
C TRP A 50 -15.08 -12.00 11.66
N ALA A 51 -14.22 -12.40 12.59
CA ALA A 51 -14.60 -13.27 13.71
C ALA A 51 -15.68 -12.62 14.59
N GLU A 52 -15.56 -11.31 14.85
CA GLU A 52 -16.48 -10.56 15.71
C GLU A 52 -17.15 -9.43 14.92
N PRO A 53 -18.48 -9.25 15.02
CA PRO A 53 -19.16 -8.11 14.42
C PRO A 53 -18.74 -6.80 15.13
N LEU A 54 -18.43 -5.77 14.35
CA LEU A 54 -18.16 -4.42 14.84
C LEU A 54 -18.80 -3.43 13.88
N THR A 55 -19.48 -2.45 14.44
CA THR A 55 -20.03 -1.33 13.67
C THR A 55 -18.89 -0.41 13.27
N VAL A 56 -18.83 -0.07 11.99
CA VAL A 56 -17.93 0.94 11.44
C VAL A 56 -18.77 2.21 11.21
N PRO A 57 -18.62 3.26 12.03
CA PRO A 57 -19.51 4.42 12.00
C PRO A 57 -19.20 5.39 10.85
N GLY A 58 -17.95 5.39 10.37
CA GLY A 58 -17.51 6.30 9.31
C GLY A 58 -17.96 5.89 7.92
N THR A 59 -17.61 6.73 6.95
CA THR A 59 -17.92 6.51 5.53
C THR A 59 -16.66 6.45 4.68
N LEU A 60 -16.78 5.89 3.49
CA LEU A 60 -15.72 5.88 2.48
C LEU A 60 -16.09 6.83 1.36
N ARG A 61 -15.16 7.72 1.02
CA ARG A 61 -15.32 8.70 -0.05
C ARG A 61 -14.22 8.49 -1.07
N GLU A 62 -14.59 8.28 -2.34
CA GLU A 62 -13.63 8.28 -3.45
C GLU A 62 -13.11 9.72 -3.67
N ILE A 63 -11.80 9.85 -3.89
CA ILE A 63 -11.10 11.14 -4.05
C ILE A 63 -10.30 11.19 -5.36
N ASP A 64 -9.96 12.40 -5.82
CA ASP A 64 -9.03 12.57 -6.93
C ASP A 64 -7.61 12.69 -6.37
N PRO A 65 -6.69 11.73 -6.60
CA PRO A 65 -5.34 11.76 -6.04
C PRO A 65 -4.48 12.93 -6.54
N VAL A 66 -4.88 13.62 -7.61
CA VAL A 66 -4.22 14.84 -8.10
C VAL A 66 -4.73 16.05 -7.34
N ALA A 67 -6.05 16.20 -7.20
CA ALA A 67 -6.66 17.35 -6.51
C ALA A 67 -6.47 17.27 -4.99
N ASP A 68 -6.58 16.08 -4.41
CA ASP A 68 -6.54 15.80 -2.97
C ASP A 68 -5.16 15.29 -2.51
N PHE A 69 -4.09 15.56 -3.27
CA PHE A 69 -2.76 15.03 -2.99
C PHE A 69 -2.22 15.41 -1.61
N SER A 70 -2.47 16.64 -1.15
CA SER A 70 -2.03 17.10 0.17
C SER A 70 -2.64 16.27 1.30
N LEU A 71 -3.93 15.94 1.20
CA LEU A 71 -4.63 15.08 2.16
C LEU A 71 -3.97 13.71 2.26
N MET A 72 -3.64 13.09 1.13
CA MET A 72 -2.94 11.80 1.11
C MET A 72 -1.56 11.88 1.77
N VAL A 73 -0.81 12.94 1.50
CA VAL A 73 0.51 13.17 2.10
C VAL A 73 0.41 13.32 3.62
N ASP A 74 -0.58 14.05 4.13
CA ASP A 74 -0.77 14.28 5.56
C ASP A 74 -1.24 13.02 6.29
N LEU A 75 -2.16 12.26 5.69
CA LEU A 75 -2.56 10.95 6.20
C LEU A 75 -1.39 9.97 6.26
N TYR A 76 -0.57 9.92 5.20
CA TYR A 76 0.62 9.06 5.18
C TYR A 76 1.68 9.50 6.21
N ARG A 77 1.82 10.82 6.44
CA ARG A 77 2.70 11.37 7.49
C ARG A 77 2.28 10.87 8.86
N LYS A 78 1.02 11.06 9.24
CA LYS A 78 0.46 10.54 10.50
C LYS A 78 0.62 9.03 10.59
N TYR A 79 0.36 8.29 9.51
CA TYR A 79 0.48 6.84 9.48
C TYR A 79 1.91 6.35 9.74
N ARG A 80 2.94 7.03 9.23
CA ARG A 80 4.31 6.54 9.40
C ARG A 80 4.98 6.94 10.73
N GLU A 81 4.46 7.90 11.47
CA GLU A 81 5.14 8.50 12.65
C GLU A 81 5.58 7.45 13.67
N ASP A 82 4.70 6.50 14.00
CA ASP A 82 4.99 5.47 15.00
C ASP A 82 5.44 4.13 14.39
N ARG A 83 5.81 4.10 13.10
CA ARG A 83 6.10 2.87 12.35
C ARG A 83 7.52 2.86 11.79
N THR A 84 8.26 1.81 12.12
CA THR A 84 9.62 1.59 11.58
C THR A 84 9.56 1.02 10.15
N GLY A 85 10.46 1.47 9.27
CA GLY A 85 10.62 0.94 7.91
C GLY A 85 9.84 1.68 6.82
N LEU A 86 8.96 2.61 7.18
CA LEU A 86 8.24 3.44 6.21
C LEU A 86 9.06 4.69 5.84
N LEU A 87 9.25 4.91 4.53
CA LEU A 87 10.05 6.02 4.01
C LEU A 87 9.22 7.29 3.85
N HIS A 88 9.83 8.46 4.06
CA HIS A 88 9.25 9.71 3.57
C HIS A 88 9.15 9.66 2.04
N ARG A 89 7.94 9.87 1.51
CA ARG A 89 7.68 9.84 0.06
C ARG A 89 7.70 11.27 -0.50
N GLY A 90 8.70 11.58 -1.32
CA GLY A 90 8.65 12.76 -2.20
C GLY A 90 7.67 12.53 -3.36
N ARG A 91 7.25 13.60 -4.04
CA ARG A 91 6.28 13.51 -5.15
C ARG A 91 6.62 12.43 -6.20
N PRO A 92 7.88 12.30 -6.68
CA PRO A 92 8.24 11.24 -7.63
C PRO A 92 8.03 9.81 -7.10
N MET A 93 8.16 9.58 -5.79
CA MET A 93 7.91 8.27 -5.19
C MET A 93 6.43 7.91 -5.16
N TRP A 94 5.55 8.90 -5.00
CA TRP A 94 4.11 8.71 -5.12
C TRP A 94 3.74 8.34 -6.55
N ASP A 95 4.18 9.16 -7.51
CA ASP A 95 3.83 9.01 -8.93
C ASP A 95 4.39 7.71 -9.55
N ALA A 96 5.61 7.31 -9.17
CA ALA A 96 6.23 6.07 -9.65
C ALA A 96 5.83 4.83 -8.83
N GLY A 97 5.12 5.02 -7.71
CA GLY A 97 4.76 3.96 -6.76
C GLY A 97 3.26 3.75 -6.69
N VAL A 98 2.67 4.20 -5.60
CA VAL A 98 1.26 3.90 -5.26
C VAL A 98 0.26 4.63 -6.17
N LEU A 99 0.62 5.78 -6.75
CA LEU A 99 -0.20 6.53 -7.71
C LEU A 99 0.21 6.28 -9.17
N GLN A 100 1.08 5.29 -9.42
CA GLN A 100 1.39 4.90 -10.79
C GLN A 100 0.09 4.41 -11.44
N LYS A 101 -0.30 5.07 -12.54
CA LYS A 101 -1.49 4.65 -13.29
C LYS A 101 -1.34 3.21 -13.77
N PRO A 102 -2.38 2.37 -13.61
CA PRO A 102 -2.34 1.01 -14.10
C PRO A 102 -2.27 1.01 -15.64
N LYS A 103 -1.83 -0.12 -16.20
CA LYS A 103 -1.69 -0.30 -17.65
C LYS A 103 -2.99 -0.85 -18.24
N GLY A 104 -3.27 -0.51 -19.50
CA GLY A 104 -4.46 -0.99 -20.20
C GLY A 104 -5.74 -0.35 -19.66
N ASP A 105 -6.79 -1.16 -19.52
CA ASP A 105 -8.12 -0.72 -19.13
C ASP A 105 -8.39 -0.85 -17.61
N ASP A 106 -7.37 -1.22 -16.83
CA ASP A 106 -7.45 -1.28 -15.37
C ASP A 106 -7.70 0.15 -14.81
N ARG A 107 -8.50 0.25 -13.74
CA ARG A 107 -8.88 1.51 -13.10
C ARG A 107 -8.25 1.60 -11.71
N GLN A 108 -7.56 2.70 -11.44
CA GLN A 108 -7.11 3.05 -10.08
C GLN A 108 -8.20 3.83 -9.36
N THR A 109 -8.45 3.46 -8.10
CA THR A 109 -9.36 4.18 -7.20
C THR A 109 -8.67 4.46 -5.88
N VAL A 110 -8.89 5.67 -5.37
CA VAL A 110 -8.43 6.11 -4.05
C VAL A 110 -9.63 6.43 -3.21
N VAL A 111 -9.74 5.80 -2.04
CA VAL A 111 -10.80 6.06 -1.06
C VAL A 111 -10.21 6.56 0.24
N VAL A 112 -10.87 7.52 0.86
CA VAL A 112 -10.57 8.02 2.21
C VAL A 112 -11.66 7.55 3.15
N TYR A 113 -11.27 7.07 4.33
CA TYR A 113 -12.20 6.77 5.41
C TYR A 113 -12.33 8.00 6.32
N GLU A 114 -13.56 8.41 6.62
CA GLU A 114 -13.87 9.61 7.40
C GLU A 114 -14.88 9.29 8.51
N GLU A 115 -14.62 9.80 9.72
CA GLU A 115 -15.58 9.80 10.84
C GLU A 115 -15.86 11.25 11.23
N ASP A 116 -17.13 11.66 11.24
CA ASP A 116 -17.56 13.03 11.55
C ASP A 116 -16.81 14.14 10.77
N GLY A 117 -16.40 13.81 9.54
CA GLY A 117 -15.64 14.70 8.65
C GLY A 117 -14.14 14.72 8.87
N GLU A 118 -13.60 13.97 9.84
CA GLU A 118 -12.15 13.79 10.03
C GLU A 118 -11.64 12.61 9.18
N PRO A 119 -10.67 12.84 8.28
CA PRO A 119 -10.00 11.78 7.54
C PRO A 119 -9.10 10.93 8.44
N LEU A 120 -9.36 9.62 8.46
CA LEU A 120 -8.69 8.65 9.33
C LEU A 120 -7.91 7.56 8.56
N GLY A 121 -7.65 7.80 7.27
CA GLY A 121 -6.78 6.96 6.45
C GLY A 121 -7.22 6.93 4.99
N TYR A 122 -6.39 6.38 4.13
CA TYR A 122 -6.75 6.14 2.74
C TYR A 122 -6.40 4.70 2.30
N MET A 123 -7.00 4.27 1.20
CA MET A 123 -6.62 3.06 0.48
C MET A 123 -6.55 3.37 -1.01
N VAL A 124 -5.49 2.88 -1.66
CA VAL A 124 -5.31 2.91 -3.11
C VAL A 124 -5.40 1.48 -3.62
N PHE A 125 -6.23 1.24 -4.63
CA PHE A 125 -6.33 -0.06 -5.26
C PHE A 125 -6.64 0.08 -6.75
N ASP A 126 -6.15 -0.89 -7.52
CA ASP A 126 -6.46 -1.03 -8.93
C ASP A 126 -7.51 -2.14 -9.10
N THR A 127 -8.54 -1.89 -9.92
CA THR A 127 -9.50 -2.89 -10.36
C THR A 127 -9.29 -3.17 -11.84
N GLY A 128 -9.21 -4.44 -12.20
CA GLY A 128 -8.94 -4.86 -13.56
C GLY A 128 -9.49 -6.24 -13.85
N HIS A 129 -9.01 -6.85 -14.93
CA HIS A 129 -9.32 -8.24 -15.27
C HIS A 129 -8.06 -9.08 -15.38
N TYR A 130 -8.16 -10.35 -14.98
CA TYR A 130 -7.11 -11.32 -15.30
C TYR A 130 -7.07 -11.56 -16.81
N PRO A 131 -5.87 -11.66 -17.42
CA PRO A 131 -5.73 -12.11 -18.80
C PRO A 131 -6.47 -13.45 -19.00
N ASP A 132 -7.15 -13.59 -20.13
CA ASP A 132 -7.79 -14.83 -20.57
C ASP A 132 -8.87 -15.42 -19.64
N SER A 133 -9.42 -14.63 -18.72
CA SER A 133 -10.45 -15.10 -17.79
C SER A 133 -11.88 -15.01 -18.38
N PRO A 134 -12.75 -16.00 -18.13
CA PRO A 134 -14.12 -15.98 -18.61
C PRO A 134 -14.91 -14.80 -17.99
N PRO A 135 -15.91 -14.24 -18.71
CA PRO A 135 -16.52 -12.94 -18.37
C PRO A 135 -17.19 -12.84 -16.99
N LEU A 136 -17.54 -13.97 -16.37
CA LEU A 136 -18.37 -13.99 -15.16
C LEU A 136 -17.60 -13.89 -13.84
N VAL A 137 -16.29 -14.20 -13.80
CA VAL A 137 -15.47 -14.16 -12.55
C VAL A 137 -13.99 -13.82 -12.85
N SER A 138 -13.77 -12.71 -13.55
CA SER A 138 -12.44 -12.31 -14.04
C SER A 138 -11.86 -11.09 -13.32
N GLN A 139 -12.63 -10.42 -12.46
CA GLN A 139 -12.16 -9.18 -11.87
C GLN A 139 -11.04 -9.45 -10.86
N LYS A 140 -9.98 -8.65 -10.97
CA LYS A 140 -8.81 -8.64 -10.10
C LYS A 140 -8.81 -7.32 -9.34
N ILE A 141 -8.58 -7.38 -8.04
CA ILE A 141 -8.31 -6.19 -7.22
C ILE A 141 -6.85 -6.27 -6.75
N THR A 142 -6.07 -5.22 -6.96
CA THR A 142 -4.70 -5.12 -6.43
C THR A 142 -4.63 -3.94 -5.48
N VAL A 143 -4.45 -4.20 -4.19
CA VAL A 143 -4.27 -3.15 -3.17
C VAL A 143 -2.86 -2.60 -3.29
N LYS A 144 -2.74 -1.33 -3.67
CA LYS A 144 -1.47 -0.64 -3.89
C LYS A 144 -0.91 -0.02 -2.61
N ASP A 145 -1.78 0.46 -1.73
CA ASP A 145 -1.43 1.06 -0.46
C ASP A 145 -2.66 1.07 0.46
N MET A 146 -2.45 0.89 1.77
CA MET A 146 -3.50 0.95 2.78
C MET A 146 -2.94 1.59 4.05
N THR A 147 -3.48 2.75 4.46
CA THR A 147 -2.89 3.61 5.49
C THR A 147 -3.90 3.98 6.59
N PRO A 148 -4.43 3.00 7.33
CA PRO A 148 -5.40 3.27 8.38
C PRO A 148 -4.74 3.95 9.59
N LEU A 149 -5.31 5.06 10.07
CA LEU A 149 -4.91 5.69 11.33
C LEU A 149 -5.61 5.05 12.54
N THR A 150 -6.73 4.35 12.32
CA THR A 150 -7.48 3.65 13.36
C THR A 150 -7.81 2.21 12.97
N PRO A 151 -8.06 1.30 13.94
CA PRO A 151 -8.56 -0.04 13.64
C PRO A 151 -9.89 -0.04 12.86
N LEU A 152 -10.74 0.97 13.08
CA LEU A 152 -12.00 1.13 12.36
C LEU A 152 -11.78 1.46 10.88
N ALA A 153 -10.80 2.33 10.57
CA ALA A 153 -10.40 2.62 9.19
C ALA A 153 -9.89 1.35 8.47
N TYR A 154 -9.03 0.57 9.14
CA TYR A 154 -8.55 -0.72 8.60
C TYR A 154 -9.72 -1.65 8.29
N ARG A 155 -10.64 -1.79 9.24
CA ARG A 155 -11.84 -2.61 9.08
C ARG A 155 -12.75 -2.10 7.95
N ALA A 156 -12.92 -0.79 7.82
CA ALA A 156 -13.70 -0.17 6.76
C ALA A 156 -13.16 -0.53 5.37
N PHE A 157 -11.84 -0.45 5.18
CA PHE A 157 -11.19 -0.80 3.91
C PHE A 157 -11.40 -2.26 3.53
N TRP A 158 -11.17 -3.19 4.47
CA TRP A 158 -11.43 -4.61 4.21
C TRP A 158 -12.91 -4.93 3.99
N ASN A 159 -13.82 -4.28 4.71
CA ASN A 159 -15.26 -4.38 4.45
C ASN A 159 -15.63 -3.90 3.04
N HIS A 160 -14.96 -2.86 2.54
CA HIS A 160 -15.18 -2.36 1.19
C HIS A 160 -14.71 -3.36 0.13
N LEU A 161 -13.51 -3.92 0.31
CA LEU A 161 -12.97 -4.94 -0.60
C LEU A 161 -13.83 -6.23 -0.59
N ALA A 162 -14.29 -6.67 0.59
CA ALA A 162 -15.15 -7.84 0.74
C ALA A 162 -16.53 -7.68 0.04
N LYS A 163 -17.00 -6.45 -0.14
CA LYS A 163 -18.27 -6.12 -0.84
C LYS A 163 -18.14 -6.09 -2.36
N MET A 164 -17.01 -6.49 -2.94
CA MET A 164 -16.81 -6.57 -4.39
C MET A 164 -16.94 -8.03 -4.87
N PRO A 165 -18.16 -8.57 -5.04
CA PRO A 165 -18.38 -10.00 -5.26
C PRO A 165 -17.91 -10.50 -6.63
N LEU A 166 -17.67 -9.60 -7.58
CA LEU A 166 -17.18 -9.96 -8.91
C LEU A 166 -15.67 -10.21 -8.93
N ALA A 167 -14.96 -9.80 -7.88
CA ALA A 167 -13.53 -10.03 -7.74
C ALA A 167 -13.25 -11.50 -7.41
N ARG A 168 -12.46 -12.15 -8.26
CA ARG A 168 -11.97 -13.51 -8.00
C ARG A 168 -10.96 -13.50 -6.86
N PHE A 169 -10.06 -12.52 -6.86
CA PHE A 169 -9.05 -12.35 -5.82
C PHE A 169 -8.80 -10.87 -5.53
N ILE A 170 -8.51 -10.61 -4.26
CA ILE A 170 -7.85 -9.42 -3.75
C ILE A 170 -6.37 -9.78 -3.57
N GLU A 171 -5.51 -9.10 -4.30
CA GLU A 171 -4.06 -9.23 -4.21
C GLU A 171 -3.52 -8.06 -3.37
N VAL A 172 -2.79 -8.39 -2.30
CA VAL A 172 -2.07 -7.40 -1.48
C VAL A 172 -0.59 -7.69 -1.63
N PRO A 173 0.06 -7.14 -2.67
CA PRO A 173 1.49 -7.28 -2.86
C PRO A 173 2.25 -6.47 -1.80
N HIS A 174 3.43 -6.94 -1.42
CA HIS A 174 4.34 -6.24 -0.52
C HIS A 174 3.72 -5.82 0.82
N ALA A 175 2.78 -6.61 1.35
CA ALA A 175 2.27 -6.41 2.70
C ALA A 175 3.40 -6.53 3.73
N PRO A 176 3.46 -5.66 4.75
CA PRO A 176 4.46 -5.73 5.81
C PRO A 176 4.36 -7.02 6.63
#